data_AF-A0A8S0YUM0-F1
#
_entry.id   AF-A0A8S0YUM0-F1
#
_cell.length_a   1.000
_cell.length_b   1.000
_cell.length_c   1.000
_cell.angle_alpha   90.00
_cell.angle_beta   90.00
_cell.angle_gamma   90.00
#
_symmetry.space_group_name_H-M   'P 1'
#
loop_
_entity.id
_entity.type
_entity.pdbx_description
1 polymer ?
#
loop_
_entity_poly.entity_id
_entity_poly.type
_entity_poly.pdbx_seq_one_letter_code
_entity_poly.pdbx_strand_id
1 'polypeptide(L)'
;MDGEGDIFGASNNRLFLENAGNWHTWKFQVKVILKAVNVYELVDGSFKCPEKDDKELATWKRLDAKAQGVIVGRLGNTAMLHVQNCETAKEI
;
A
#
# COMPACT_ATOMS: atom_id res chain seq x y z
N MET A 1 4.19 -25.12 -12.97
CA MET A 1 4.88 -24.78 -11.70
C MET A 1 5.20 -23.31 -11.81
N ASP A 2 4.17 -22.51 -11.54
CA ASP A 2 4.21 -21.07 -11.73
C ASP A 2 5.05 -20.47 -10.62
N GLY A 3 6.19 -19.90 -11.02
CA GLY A 3 7.05 -19.13 -10.15
C GLY A 3 6.38 -17.80 -9.81
N GLU A 4 5.45 -17.83 -8.85
CA GLU A 4 5.17 -16.65 -8.04
C GLU A 4 6.40 -16.44 -7.15
N GLY A 5 7.40 -15.76 -7.74
CA GLY A 5 8.58 -15.31 -7.03
C GLY A 5 8.13 -14.52 -5.83
N ASP A 6 8.41 -15.07 -4.65
CA ASP A 6 8.17 -14.47 -3.36
C ASP A 6 8.86 -13.10 -3.28
N ILE A 7 8.10 -12.05 -3.58
CA ILE A 7 8.53 -10.65 -3.42
C ILE A 7 8.75 -10.27 -1.95
N PHE A 8 8.52 -11.21 -1.01
CA PHE A 8 8.69 -11.01 0.42
C PHE A 8 9.92 -11.71 1.00
N GLY A 9 10.64 -12.50 0.20
CA GLY A 9 11.81 -13.30 0.62
C GLY A 9 13.17 -12.69 0.26
N ALA A 10 13.60 -11.65 0.99
CA ALA A 10 15.02 -11.30 1.11
C ALA A 10 15.26 -10.44 2.37
N SER A 11 15.96 -11.01 3.34
CA SER A 11 16.80 -10.41 4.38
C SER A 11 16.62 -8.91 4.71
N ASN A 12 15.90 -8.66 5.81
CA ASN A 12 16.20 -7.67 6.86
C ASN A 12 16.51 -6.21 6.45
N ASN A 13 15.47 -5.46 6.08
CA ASN A 13 15.31 -4.04 6.47
C ASN A 13 13.87 -3.53 6.28
N ARG A 14 12.85 -4.30 6.74
CA ARG A 14 11.47 -3.79 6.77
C ARG A 14 11.37 -2.71 7.85
N LEU A 15 11.53 -1.46 7.43
CA LEU A 15 11.33 -0.32 8.30
C LEU A 15 9.82 -0.11 8.50
N PHE A 16 9.36 -0.33 9.73
CA PHE A 16 8.00 -0.07 10.12
C PHE A 16 7.83 1.40 10.53
N LEU A 17 6.67 2.00 10.28
CA LEU A 17 6.36 3.32 10.84
C LEU A 17 6.14 3.18 12.35
N GLU A 18 7.08 3.67 13.14
CA GLU A 18 7.01 3.59 14.60
C GLU A 18 6.61 4.92 15.23
N ASN A 19 7.14 6.03 14.69
CA ASN A 19 6.88 7.38 15.17
C ASN A 19 7.28 8.41 14.09
N ALA A 20 7.15 9.70 14.43
CA ALA A 20 7.52 10.79 13.53
C ALA A 20 9.01 10.80 13.12
N GLY A 21 9.90 10.22 13.94
CA GLY A 21 11.35 10.22 13.72
C GLY A 21 11.80 9.41 12.51
N ASN A 22 11.04 8.40 12.09
CA ASN A 22 11.36 7.59 10.91
C ASN A 22 10.38 7.76 9.73
N TRP A 23 9.45 8.72 9.84
CA TRP A 23 8.41 9.00 8.85
C TRP A 23 8.95 9.21 7.43
N HIS A 24 9.96 10.05 7.25
CA HIS A 24 10.48 10.38 5.91
C HIS A 24 11.10 9.17 5.22
N THR A 25 11.88 8.37 5.96
CA THR A 25 12.49 7.14 5.45
C THR A 25 11.44 6.09 5.12
N TRP A 26 10.46 5.90 6.01
CA TRP A 26 9.33 5.01 5.79
C TRP A 26 8.55 5.39 4.54
N LYS A 27 8.17 6.67 4.42
CA LYS A 27 7.40 7.21 3.29
C LYS A 27 8.14 7.01 1.97
N PHE A 28 9.46 7.23 1.95
CA PHE A 28 10.27 7.00 0.77
C PHE A 28 10.24 5.53 0.34
N GLN A 29 10.47 4.59 1.27
CA GLN A 29 10.46 3.16 0.96
C GLN A 29 9.09 2.67 0.47
N VAL A 30 8.02 3.05 1.16
CA VAL A 30 6.64 2.73 0.77
C VAL A 30 6.35 3.24 -0.63
N LYS A 31 6.69 4.51 -0.92
CA LYS A 31 6.51 5.11 -2.25
C LYS A 31 7.25 4.33 -3.34
N VAL A 32 8.50 3.93 -3.11
CA VAL A 32 9.27 3.13 -4.07
C VAL A 32 8.59 1.81 -4.38
N ILE A 33 8.04 1.13 -3.36
CA ILE A 33 7.40 -0.17 -3.54
C ILE A 33 6.05 -0.05 -4.22
N LEU A 34 5.23 0.93 -3.82
CA LEU A 34 3.96 1.22 -4.49
C LEU A 34 4.17 1.48 -5.99
N LYS A 35 5.25 2.19 -6.36
CA LYS A 35 5.65 2.38 -7.76
C LYS A 35 6.10 1.08 -8.42
N ALA A 36 6.96 0.30 -7.75
CA ALA A 36 7.45 -0.98 -8.29
C ALA A 36 6.32 -1.98 -8.58
N VAL A 37 5.22 -1.91 -7.82
CA VAL A 37 4.06 -2.79 -8.00
C VAL A 37 2.89 -2.13 -8.77
N ASN A 38 3.13 -0.95 -9.35
CA ASN A 38 2.21 -0.15 -10.20
C ASN A 38 0.87 0.21 -9.53
N VAL A 39 0.90 0.64 -8.27
CA VAL A 39 -0.32 1.05 -7.53
C VAL A 39 -0.19 2.41 -6.83
N TYR A 40 0.89 3.16 -7.08
CA TYR A 40 1.10 4.48 -6.46
C TYR A 40 -0.01 5.49 -6.76
N GLU A 41 -0.61 5.40 -7.96
CA GLU A 41 -1.69 6.30 -8.42
C GLU A 41 -2.99 6.13 -7.61
N LEU A 42 -3.19 4.99 -6.94
CA LEU A 42 -4.31 4.76 -6.03
C LEU A 42 -4.13 5.60 -4.76
N VAL A 43 -2.88 5.71 -4.29
CA VAL A 43 -2.50 6.38 -3.05
C VAL A 43 -2.43 7.89 -3.24
N ASP A 44 -1.88 8.37 -4.36
CA ASP A 44 -1.88 9.81 -4.65
C ASP A 44 -3.24 10.33 -5.15
N GLY A 45 -4.18 9.42 -5.43
CA GLY A 45 -5.54 9.73 -5.85
C GLY A 45 -5.69 10.13 -7.32
N SER A 46 -4.65 9.97 -8.13
CA SER A 46 -4.70 10.20 -9.58
C SER A 46 -5.57 9.16 -10.29
N PHE A 47 -5.64 7.93 -9.78
CA PHE A 47 -6.53 6.89 -10.28
C PHE A 47 -7.80 6.77 -9.40
N LYS A 48 -8.88 7.41 -9.86
CA LYS A 48 -10.15 7.49 -9.11
C LYS A 48 -10.96 6.20 -9.18
N CYS A 49 -11.76 5.96 -8.14
CA CYS A 49 -12.71 4.85 -8.10
C CYS A 49 -13.75 5.00 -9.23
N PRO A 50 -13.94 3.99 -10.10
CA PRO A 50 -14.96 4.02 -11.15
C PRO A 50 -16.37 3.93 -10.56
N GLU A 51 -17.30 4.77 -11.03
CA GLU A 51 -18.68 4.82 -10.51
C GLU A 51 -19.68 3.93 -11.26
N LYS A 52 -19.39 3.56 -12.53
CA LYS A 52 -20.40 3.05 -13.47
C LYS A 52 -20.04 1.75 -14.19
N ASP A 53 -18.82 1.25 -14.01
CA ASP A 53 -18.36 0.02 -14.64
C ASP A 53 -17.92 -0.98 -13.57
N ASP A 54 -18.67 -2.08 -13.45
CA ASP A 54 -18.43 -3.12 -12.45
C ASP A 54 -17.09 -3.86 -12.66
N LYS A 55 -16.63 -3.99 -13.91
CA LYS A 55 -15.35 -4.65 -14.22
C LYS A 55 -14.17 -3.75 -13.88
N GLU A 56 -14.28 -2.47 -14.22
CA GLU A 56 -13.29 -1.46 -13.83
C GLU A 56 -13.26 -1.30 -12.31
N LEU A 57 -14.43 -1.29 -11.65
CA LEU A 57 -14.53 -1.23 -10.19
C LEU A 57 -13.89 -2.44 -9.52
N ALA A 58 -14.14 -3.66 -10.02
CA ALA A 58 -13.49 -4.86 -9.50
C ALA A 58 -11.96 -4.80 -9.65
N THR A 59 -11.48 -4.29 -10.79
CA THR A 59 -10.05 -4.07 -11.04
C THR A 59 -9.47 -3.03 -10.08
N TRP A 60 -10.15 -1.90 -9.91
CA TRP A 60 -9.78 -0.83 -8.99
C TRP A 60 -9.66 -1.35 -7.57
N LYS A 61 -10.69 -2.07 -7.07
CA LYS A 61 -10.70 -2.67 -5.72
C LYS A 61 -9.53 -3.62 -5.50
N ARG A 62 -9.16 -4.42 -6.50
CA ARG A 62 -8.00 -5.31 -6.42
C ARG A 62 -6.68 -4.55 -6.30
N LEU A 63 -6.52 -3.46 -7.07
CA LEU A 63 -5.33 -2.62 -7.02
C LEU A 63 -5.25 -1.83 -5.73
N ASP A 64 -6.39 -1.33 -5.24
CA ASP A 64 -6.49 -0.63 -3.96
C ASP A 64 -6.12 -1.56 -2.79
N ALA A 65 -6.69 -2.77 -2.72
CA ALA A 65 -6.33 -3.76 -1.71
C ALA A 65 -4.83 -4.11 -1.72
N LYS A 66 -4.22 -4.17 -2.91
CA LYS A 66 -2.78 -4.37 -3.05
C LYS A 66 -1.98 -3.19 -2.49
N ALA A 67 -2.41 -1.96 -2.75
CA ALA A 67 -1.79 -0.75 -2.19
C ALA A 67 -1.93 -0.71 -0.66
N GLN A 68 -3.12 -0.98 -0.13
CA GLN A 68 -3.36 -1.09 1.32
C GLN A 68 -2.44 -2.13 1.96
N GLY A 69 -2.29 -3.31 1.36
CA GLY A 69 -1.40 -4.36 1.87
C GLY A 69 0.06 -3.93 1.97
N VAL A 70 0.55 -3.13 1.01
CA VAL A 70 1.92 -2.55 1.05
C VAL A 70 2.06 -1.56 2.22
N ILE A 71 1.08 -0.68 2.41
CA ILE A 71 1.13 0.36 3.45
C ILE A 71 0.98 -0.27 4.83
N VAL A 72 -0.11 -1.02 5.06
CA VAL A 72 -0.44 -1.66 6.34
C VAL A 72 0.63 -2.66 6.77
N GLY A 73 1.18 -3.43 5.83
CA GLY A 73 2.29 -4.36 6.08
C GLY A 73 3.61 -3.68 6.49
N ARG A 74 3.65 -2.34 6.51
CA ARG A 74 4.77 -1.51 6.92
C ARG A 74 4.40 -0.54 8.05
N LEU A 75 3.22 -0.62 8.63
CA LEU A 75 2.87 0.15 9.82
C LEU A 75 3.30 -0.60 11.09
N GLY A 76 3.83 0.13 12.06
CA GLY A 76 3.92 -0.37 13.43
C GLY A 76 2.54 -0.38 14.09
N ASN A 77 2.39 -1.14 15.18
CA ASN A 77 1.10 -1.34 15.85
C ASN A 77 0.40 -0.03 16.22
N THR A 78 1.14 0.97 16.72
CA THR A 78 0.58 2.28 17.08
C THR A 78 0.04 3.04 15.87
N ALA A 79 0.78 3.04 14.76
CA ALA A 79 0.33 3.68 13.53
C ALA A 79 -0.92 2.99 12.94
N MET A 80 -0.99 1.67 13.08
CA MET A 80 -2.12 0.87 12.60
C MET A 80 -3.44 1.28 13.27
N LEU A 81 -3.43 1.67 14.56
CA LEU A 81 -4.63 2.14 15.28
C LEU A 81 -5.26 3.38 14.64
N HIS A 82 -4.48 4.22 13.98
CA HIS A 82 -4.97 5.46 13.37
C HIS A 82 -5.66 5.27 12.03
N VAL A 83 -5.43 4.13 11.37
CA VAL A 83 -5.90 3.88 9.99
C VAL A 83 -6.90 2.73 9.90
N GLN A 84 -7.35 2.17 11.03
CA GLN A 84 -8.26 1.01 11.05
C GLN A 84 -9.62 1.28 10.40
N ASN A 85 -10.03 2.55 10.38
CA ASN A 85 -11.29 2.99 9.79
C ASN A 85 -11.11 3.56 8.38
N CYS A 86 -9.89 3.59 7.84
CA CYS A 86 -9.65 4.01 6.46
C CYS A 86 -10.09 2.89 5.52
N GLU A 87 -10.89 3.23 4.52
CA GLU A 87 -11.48 2.25 3.60
C GLU A 87 -10.64 2.06 2.32
N THR A 88 -9.83 3.06 1.97
CA THR A 88 -9.04 3.08 0.73
C THR A 88 -7.57 3.37 0.99
N ALA A 89 -6.68 2.95 0.09
CA ALA A 89 -5.24 3.20 0.23
C ALA A 89 -4.88 4.70 0.19
N LYS A 90 -5.77 5.54 -0.32
CA LYS A 90 -5.65 7.00 -0.32
C LYS A 90 -5.91 7.63 1.05
N GLU A 91 -6.74 6.99 1.87
CA GLU A 91 -7.12 7.47 3.20
C GLU A 91 -6.10 7.07 4.28
N ILE A 92 -5.22 6.10 3.98
CA ILE A 92 -4.12 5.65 4.84
C ILE A 92 -2.90 6.56 4.65
#